data_AF-M6JF26-F1
#
_entry.id   AF-M6JF26-F1
#
_cell.length_a   1.000
_cell.length_b   1.000
_cell.length_c   1.000
_cell.angle_alpha   90.00
_cell.angle_beta   90.00
_cell.angle_gamma   90.00
#
_symmetry.space_group_name_H-M   'P 1'
#
loop_
_entity.id
_entity.type
_entity.pdbx_description
1 polymer ?
#
loop_
_entity_poly.entity_id
_entity_poly.type
_entity_poly.pdbx_seq_one_letter_code
_entity_poly.pdbx_strand_id
1 'polypeptide(L)'
;MDIKKAQNEGFEILFLDEIGISQNPYTAKTWSLICKTPILRHKMSWKKLSVIRAIFQKDFHFQIVTGSVKSQDLIHFLNMLFKGKSQKDFNRLGQFIRS
;
A
#
# COMPACT_ATOMS: atom_id res chain seq x y z
N MET A 1 -15.98 -2.52 16.27
CA MET A 1 -15.15 -2.92 17.43
C MET A 1 -14.15 -1.81 17.66
N ASP A 2 -13.93 -1.43 18.92
CA ASP A 2 -12.99 -0.36 19.28
C ASP A 2 -11.54 -0.85 19.19
N ILE A 3 -10.70 -0.14 18.42
CA ILE A 3 -9.25 -0.39 18.30
C ILE A 3 -8.60 -0.41 19.68
N LYS A 4 -9.02 0.51 20.56
CA LYS A 4 -8.51 0.62 21.94
C LYS A 4 -8.85 -0.62 22.78
N LYS A 5 -10.01 -1.22 22.57
CA LYS A 5 -10.43 -2.43 23.29
C LYS A 5 -9.59 -3.64 22.85
N ALA A 6 -9.39 -3.81 21.55
CA ALA A 6 -8.56 -4.88 21.00
C ALA A 6 -7.09 -4.78 21.49
N GLN A 7 -6.55 -3.56 21.58
CA GLN A 7 -5.22 -3.34 22.15
C GLN A 7 -5.14 -3.71 23.64
N ASN A 8 -6.16 -3.34 24.43
CA ASN A 8 -6.22 -3.68 25.86
C ASN A 8 -6.35 -5.20 26.10
N GLU A 9 -6.97 -5.92 25.18
CA GLU A 9 -7.11 -7.38 25.21
C GLU A 9 -5.85 -8.11 24.68
N GLY A 10 -4.81 -7.36 24.29
CA GLY A 10 -3.52 -7.91 23.85
C GLY A 10 -3.51 -8.42 22.40
N PHE A 11 -4.50 -8.04 21.59
CA PHE A 11 -4.51 -8.36 20.18
C PHE A 11 -3.56 -7.46 19.40
N GLU A 12 -2.86 -8.05 18.44
CA GLU A 12 -2.05 -7.33 17.47
C GLU A 12 -2.94 -6.89 16.29
N ILE A 13 -2.93 -5.60 15.98
CA ILE A 13 -3.74 -5.03 14.92
C ILE A 13 -2.88 -4.89 13.67
N LEU A 14 -3.42 -5.39 12.55
CA LEU A 14 -2.80 -5.30 11.24
C LEU A 14 -3.65 -4.43 10.32
N PHE A 15 -3.05 -3.34 9.84
CA PHE A 15 -3.61 -2.51 8.78
C PHE A 15 -3.03 -2.95 7.45
N LEU A 16 -3.89 -3.24 6.47
CA LEU A 16 -3.44 -3.62 5.15
C LEU A 16 -4.10 -2.72 4.11
N ASP A 17 -3.27 -2.23 3.20
CA ASP A 17 -3.67 -1.24 2.22
C ASP A 17 -2.88 -1.38 0.91
N GLU A 18 -3.46 -0.91 -0.19
CA GLU A 18 -2.85 -0.82 -1.51
C GLU A 18 -2.69 0.64 -1.93
N ILE A 19 -1.49 1.03 -2.36
CA ILE A 19 -1.28 2.33 -3.05
C ILE A 19 -0.91 2.05 -4.49
N GLY A 20 -1.61 2.70 -5.41
CA GLY A 20 -1.21 2.83 -6.80
C GLY A 20 -0.39 4.09 -7.04
N ILE A 21 0.78 3.94 -7.64
CA ILE A 21 1.66 5.01 -8.09
C ILE A 21 1.63 5.01 -9.62
N SER A 22 1.42 6.19 -10.21
CA SER A 22 1.50 6.37 -11.66
C SER A 22 2.60 7.35 -12.01
N GLN A 23 3.23 7.17 -13.16
CA GLN A 23 4.25 8.09 -13.68
C GLN A 23 3.65 9.38 -14.29
N ASN A 24 2.38 9.68 -14.01
CA ASN A 24 1.74 10.88 -14.54
C ASN A 24 2.46 12.13 -14.00
N PRO A 25 2.97 13.02 -14.86
CA PRO A 25 3.63 14.24 -14.42
C PRO A 25 2.61 15.11 -13.70
N TYR A 26 3.08 15.75 -12.62
CA TYR A 26 2.32 16.79 -11.95
C TYR A 26 2.23 18.02 -12.87
N THR A 27 1.06 18.26 -13.46
CA THR A 27 0.85 19.31 -14.47
C THR A 27 0.61 20.70 -13.89
N ALA A 28 0.38 20.85 -12.59
CA ALA A 28 0.00 22.13 -11.99
C ALA A 28 1.16 23.13 -11.83
N LYS A 29 2.41 22.69 -11.99
CA LYS A 29 3.58 23.59 -12.00
C LYS A 29 4.52 23.19 -13.14
N THR A 30 4.69 24.09 -14.09
CA THR A 30 5.61 23.93 -15.22
C THR A 30 6.25 25.27 -15.57
N TRP A 31 7.39 25.24 -16.24
CA TRP A 31 8.11 26.44 -16.67
C TRP A 31 7.78 26.76 -18.12
N SER A 32 7.62 28.05 -18.42
CA SER A 32 7.40 28.56 -19.76
C SER A 32 8.17 29.84 -19.98
N LEU A 33 8.35 30.22 -21.23
CA LEU A 33 8.79 31.57 -21.56
C LEU A 33 7.74 32.57 -21.08
N ILE A 34 8.19 33.75 -20.65
CA ILE A 34 7.32 34.85 -20.24
C ILE A 34 6.32 35.13 -21.37
N CYS A 35 5.04 35.26 -21.01
CA CYS A 35 3.91 35.45 -21.93
C CYS A 35 3.65 34.32 -22.93
N LYS A 36 4.13 33.08 -22.70
CA LYS A 36 3.77 31.91 -23.54
C LYS A 36 3.08 30.83 -22.71
N THR A 37 1.93 30.35 -23.17
CA THR A 37 1.27 29.19 -22.56
C THR A 37 2.16 27.95 -22.75
N PRO A 38 2.55 27.26 -21.66
CA PRO A 38 3.32 26.03 -21.75
C PRO A 38 2.49 24.91 -22.41
N ILE A 39 3.08 24.24 -23.39
CA ILE A 39 2.50 23.05 -24.03
C ILE A 39 3.20 21.81 -23.47
N LEU A 40 2.49 21.05 -22.65
CA LEU A 40 2.96 19.78 -22.07
C LEU A 40 2.67 18.61 -23.02
N ARG A 41 3.70 18.13 -23.73
CA ARG A 41 3.61 16.92 -24.55
C ARG A 41 3.96 15.69 -23.71
N HIS A 42 3.08 14.70 -23.68
CA HIS A 42 3.29 13.46 -22.96
C HIS A 42 2.86 12.26 -23.80
N LYS A 43 3.55 11.13 -23.63
CA LYS A 43 3.33 9.91 -24.43
C LYS A 43 2.07 9.11 -24.01
N MET A 44 1.35 9.53 -22.96
CA MET A 44 0.18 8.84 -22.36
C MET A 44 0.37 7.36 -21.99
N SER A 45 1.54 6.76 -22.21
CA SER A 45 1.91 5.38 -21.90
C SER A 45 2.46 5.25 -20.48
N TRP A 46 1.69 5.70 -19.48
CA TRP A 46 2.15 5.75 -18.09
C TRP A 46 2.27 4.36 -17.50
N LYS A 47 3.48 3.99 -17.06
CA LYS A 47 3.64 2.78 -16.26
C LYS A 47 2.99 3.01 -14.90
N LYS A 48 2.28 1.99 -14.43
CA LYS A 48 1.69 1.94 -13.10
C LYS A 48 2.52 1.02 -12.23
N LEU A 49 2.68 1.39 -10.97
CA LEU A 49 3.36 0.64 -9.94
C LEU A 49 2.42 0.58 -8.76
N SER A 50 1.98 -0.61 -8.36
CA SER A 50 1.23 -0.76 -7.13
C SER A 50 2.15 -1.20 -6.00
N VAL A 51 1.75 -0.89 -4.77
CA VAL A 51 2.45 -1.29 -3.56
C VAL A 51 1.43 -1.83 -2.59
N ILE A 52 1.62 -3.08 -2.16
CA ILE A 52 0.87 -3.72 -1.09
C ILE A 52 1.61 -3.43 0.21
N ARG A 53 0.90 -2.94 1.24
CA ARG A 53 1.49 -2.62 2.55
C ARG A 53 0.72 -3.29 3.67
N ALA A 54 1.45 -3.70 4.69
CA ALA A 54 0.96 -4.17 5.96
C ALA A 54 1.66 -3.41 7.08
N ILE A 55 0.89 -2.79 7.97
CA ILE A 55 1.38 -2.03 9.12
C ILE A 55 0.89 -2.70 10.39
N PHE A 56 1.85 -3.16 11.19
CA PHE A 56 1.63 -3.55 12.58
C PHE A 56 1.96 -2.39 13.51
N GLN A 57 1.66 -2.52 14.78
CA GLN A 57 1.99 -1.47 15.77
C GLN A 57 3.49 -1.19 15.88
N LYS A 58 4.35 -2.17 15.55
CA LYS A 58 5.81 -2.08 15.66
C LYS A 58 6.57 -2.31 14.34
N ASP A 59 5.93 -2.93 13.35
CA ASP A 59 6.57 -3.39 12.13
C ASP A 59 5.83 -2.90 10.88
N PHE A 60 6.58 -2.68 9.80
CA PHE A 60 6.07 -2.24 8.51
C PHE A 60 6.61 -3.15 7.40
N HIS A 61 5.70 -3.78 6.66
CA HIS A 61 6.03 -4.67 5.54
C HIS A 61 5.38 -4.17 4.27
N PHE A 62 6.12 -4.23 3.16
CA PHE A 62 5.59 -3.82 1.86
C PHE A 62 6.17 -4.65 0.73
N GLN A 63 5.41 -4.75 -0.34
CA GLN A 63 5.83 -5.36 -1.60
C GLN A 63 5.46 -4.44 -2.76
N ILE A 64 6.42 -4.22 -3.65
CA ILE A 64 6.24 -3.44 -4.86
C ILE A 64 5.84 -4.39 -5.99
N VAL A 65 4.74 -4.09 -6.66
CA VAL A 65 4.19 -4.85 -7.78
C VAL A 65 4.15 -3.95 -9.01
N THR A 66 4.74 -4.41 -10.11
CA THR A 66 4.67 -3.69 -11.39
C THR A 66 3.31 -3.89 -12.02
N GLY A 67 2.59 -2.80 -12.30
CA GLY A 67 1.21 -2.86 -12.78
C GLY A 67 0.19 -2.91 -11.66
N SER A 68 -0.96 -3.54 -11.93
CA SER A 68 -2.05 -3.71 -10.95
C SER A 68 -1.79 -4.91 -10.07
N VAL A 69 -2.12 -4.81 -8.77
CA VAL A 69 -2.08 -5.96 -7.86
C VAL A 69 -3.08 -7.02 -8.31
N LYS A 70 -2.61 -8.26 -8.42
CA LYS A 70 -3.47 -9.43 -8.63
C LYS A 70 -3.63 -10.20 -7.33
N SER A 71 -4.64 -11.07 -7.28
CA SER A 71 -4.88 -11.94 -6.12
C SER A 71 -3.67 -12.81 -5.79
N GLN A 72 -2.92 -13.27 -6.80
CA GLN A 72 -1.70 -14.06 -6.60
C GLN A 72 -0.61 -13.27 -5.88
N ASP A 73 -0.45 -11.98 -6.21
CA ASP A 73 0.53 -11.10 -5.56
C ASP A 73 0.16 -10.89 -4.08
N LEU A 74 -1.13 -10.70 -3.80
CA LEU A 74 -1.63 -10.57 -2.43
C LEU A 74 -1.44 -11.85 -1.62
N ILE A 75 -1.75 -13.02 -2.20
CA ILE A 75 -1.54 -14.32 -1.55
C ILE A 75 -0.04 -14.54 -1.27
N HIS A 76 0.82 -14.21 -2.24
CA HIS A 76 2.26 -14.31 -2.07
C HIS A 76 2.76 -13.40 -0.93
N PHE A 77 2.30 -12.15 -0.90
CA PHE A 77 2.62 -11.19 0.15
C PHE A 77 2.19 -11.70 1.54
N LEU A 78 0.95 -12.18 1.68
CA LEU A 78 0.45 -12.72 2.95
C LEU A 78 1.23 -13.97 3.37
N ASN A 79 1.55 -14.86 2.44
CA ASN A 79 2.37 -16.02 2.72
C ASN A 79 3.76 -15.61 3.21
N MET A 80 4.39 -14.59 2.63
CA MET A 80 5.65 -14.06 3.13
C MET A 80 5.51 -13.41 4.51
N LEU A 81 4.44 -12.64 4.73
CA LEU A 81 4.17 -11.93 5.98
C LEU A 81 3.98 -12.88 7.16
N PHE A 82 3.35 -14.02 6.93
CA PHE A 82 3.06 -15.02 7.96
C PHE A 82 4.05 -16.19 7.97
N LYS A 83 5.06 -16.19 7.08
CA LYS A 83 6.06 -17.26 7.04
C LYS A 83 6.85 -17.30 8.34
N GLY A 84 6.69 -18.37 9.11
CA GLY A 84 7.36 -18.54 10.41
C GLY A 84 6.61 -17.96 11.61
N LYS A 85 5.46 -17.30 11.41
CA LYS A 85 4.54 -16.98 12.51
C LYS A 85 3.71 -18.22 12.85
N SER A 86 3.52 -18.48 14.15
CA SER A 86 2.77 -19.65 14.62
C SER A 86 1.26 -19.40 14.56
N GLN A 87 0.44 -20.45 14.52
CA GLN A 87 -1.03 -20.33 14.58
C GLN A 87 -1.51 -19.52 15.81
N LYS A 88 -0.72 -19.49 16.89
CA LYS A 88 -1.00 -18.70 18.10
C LYS A 88 -0.90 -17.19 17.85
N ASP A 89 0.02 -16.78 16.98
CA ASP A 89 0.18 -15.37 16.57
C ASP A 89 -0.98 -14.97 15.67
N PHE A 90 -1.47 -15.89 14.83
CA PHE A 90 -2.65 -15.68 14.02
C PHE A 90 -3.92 -15.49 14.86
N ASN A 91 -4.08 -16.27 15.93
CA ASN A 91 -5.20 -16.12 16.88
C ASN A 91 -5.12 -14.82 17.70
N ARG A 92 -3.94 -14.18 17.77
CA ARG A 92 -3.73 -12.86 18.38
C ARG A 92 -3.94 -11.70 17.39
N LEU A 93 -4.09 -11.96 16.09
CA LEU A 93 -4.44 -10.93 15.12
C LEU A 93 -5.92 -10.59 15.26
N GLY A 94 -6.20 -9.70 16.21
CA GLY A 94 -7.53 -9.16 16.43
C GLY A 94 -7.79 -8.07 15.40
N GLN A 95 -8.53 -8.44 14.38
CA GLN A 95 -9.08 -7.59 13.34
C GLN A 95 -8.13 -7.03 12.28
N PHE A 96 -8.57 -7.26 11.05
CA PHE A 96 -8.10 -6.62 9.85
C PHE A 96 -8.96 -5.39 9.59
N ILE A 97 -8.37 -4.20 9.64
CA ILE A 97 -9.07 -2.94 9.36
C ILE A 97 -8.69 -2.53 7.94
N ARG A 98 -9.67 -2.55 7.02
CA ARG A 98 -9.55 -1.87 5.73
C ARG A 98 -9.79 -0.39 5.95
N SER A 99 -8.86 0.44 5.46
CA SER A 99 -9.06 1.89 5.31
C SER A 99 -10.02 2.21 4.18
#